data_AF-A0A818JTX7-F1
#
_entry.id   AF-A0A818JTX7-F1
#
_cell.length_a   1.000
_cell.length_b   1.000
_cell.length_c   1.000
_cell.angle_alpha   90.00
_cell.angle_beta   90.00
_cell.angle_gamma   90.00
#
_symmetry.space_group_name_H-M   'P 1'
#
loop_
_entity.id
_entity.type
_entity.pdbx_description
1 polymer ?
#
loop_
_entity_poly.entity_id
_entity_poly.type
_entity_poly.pdbx_seq_one_letter_code
_entity_poly.pdbx_strand_id
1 'polypeptide(L)'
;MCWAHMKSKVENRICHINDKNIAKEIMEDIEMLQLCNSTIIFKLASTLFMKKWKMSNKQTNQSILDFLNYFDNEWLKSNNGWYQRCPQGRTQGEFLKN
;
A
#
# COMPACT_ATOMS: atom_id res chain seq x y z
N MET A 1 -10.58 5.54 -4.44
CA MET A 1 -10.40 5.18 -3.02
C MET A 1 -9.31 6.08 -2.44
N CYS A 2 -9.47 6.63 -1.23
CA CYS A 2 -8.40 7.42 -0.60
C CYS A 2 -7.52 6.54 0.32
N TRP A 3 -6.33 7.05 0.65
CA TRP A 3 -5.39 6.41 1.57
C TRP A 3 -6.05 5.97 2.89
N ALA A 4 -6.77 6.86 3.57
CA ALA A 4 -7.35 6.55 4.88
C ALA A 4 -8.34 5.36 4.83
N HIS A 5 -9.19 5.31 3.78
CA HIS A 5 -10.11 4.19 3.58
C HIS A 5 -9.38 2.88 3.26
N MET A 6 -8.33 2.95 2.44
CA MET A 6 -7.51 1.77 2.14
C MET A 6 -6.81 1.28 3.41
N LYS A 7 -6.14 2.18 4.13
CA LYS A 7 -5.37 1.92 5.35
C LYS A 7 -6.24 1.21 6.40
N SER A 8 -7.42 1.73 6.70
CA SER A 8 -8.34 1.09 7.67
C SER A 8 -8.73 -0.34 7.28
N LYS A 9 -8.96 -0.61 5.99
CA LYS A 9 -9.27 -1.97 5.51
C LYS A 9 -8.06 -2.90 5.58
N VAL A 10 -6.88 -2.39 5.25
CA VAL A 10 -5.62 -3.14 5.36
C VAL A 10 -5.32 -3.46 6.81
N GLU A 11 -5.47 -2.52 7.74
CA GLU A 11 -5.26 -2.73 9.18
C GLU A 11 -6.19 -3.83 9.73
N ASN A 12 -7.47 -3.81 9.34
CA ASN A 12 -8.42 -4.85 9.70
C ASN A 12 -8.06 -6.23 9.13
N ARG A 13 -7.34 -6.30 8.01
CA ARG A 13 -6.94 -7.58 7.41
C ARG A 13 -5.60 -8.07 7.96
N ILE A 14 -4.64 -7.17 8.12
CA ILE A 14 -3.27 -7.48 8.53
C ILE A 14 -3.21 -7.92 9.99
N CYS A 15 -4.18 -7.53 10.81
CA CYS A 15 -4.29 -7.97 12.20
C CYS A 15 -4.48 -9.49 12.34
N HIS A 16 -4.90 -10.19 11.29
CA HIS A 16 -5.03 -11.64 11.23
C HIS A 16 -3.71 -12.38 10.93
N ILE A 17 -2.63 -11.66 10.62
CA ILE A 17 -1.29 -12.27 10.53
C ILE A 17 -0.82 -12.60 11.96
N ASN A 18 -0.39 -13.85 12.16
CA ASN A 18 0.04 -14.35 13.48
C ASN A 18 1.33 -13.67 13.95
N ASP A 19 2.29 -13.50 13.04
CA ASP A 19 3.56 -12.82 13.34
C ASP A 19 3.37 -11.29 13.29
N LYS A 20 3.32 -10.67 14.46
CA LYS A 20 3.10 -9.22 14.59
C LYS A 20 4.30 -8.39 14.14
N ASN A 21 5.51 -8.93 14.21
CA ASN A 21 6.69 -8.23 13.71
C ASN A 21 6.64 -8.15 12.18
N ILE A 22 6.30 -9.27 11.53
CA ILE A 22 6.10 -9.28 10.08
C ILE A 22 4.92 -8.40 9.66
N ALA A 23 3.79 -8.46 10.37
CA ALA A 23 2.64 -7.61 10.10
C ALA A 23 3.02 -6.12 10.15
N LYS A 24 3.84 -5.72 11.13
CA LYS A 24 4.38 -4.36 11.24
C LYS A 24 5.30 -4.00 10.08
N GLU A 25 6.28 -4.85 9.73
CA GLU A 25 7.19 -4.62 8.60
C GLU A 25 6.42 -4.47 7.26
N ILE A 26 5.39 -5.29 7.04
CA ILE A 26 4.53 -5.19 5.86
C ILE A 26 3.77 -3.86 5.85
N MET A 27 3.24 -3.44 7.00
CA MET A 27 2.51 -2.17 7.10
C MET A 27 3.43 -0.98 6.81
N GLU A 28 4.64 -0.96 7.37
CA GLU A 28 5.65 0.08 7.12
C GLU A 28 5.97 0.17 5.62
N ASP A 29 6.15 -0.96 4.94
CA ASP A 29 6.35 -0.97 3.49
C ASP A 29 5.13 -0.42 2.70
N ILE A 30 3.91 -0.71 3.15
CA ILE A 30 2.67 -0.17 2.53
C ILE A 30 2.59 1.35 2.72
N GLU A 31 2.98 1.87 3.88
CA GLU A 31 3.08 3.31 4.12
C GLU A 31 4.12 3.96 3.21
N MET A 32 5.23 3.28 2.93
CA MET A 32 6.21 3.75 1.95
C MET A 32 5.66 3.79 0.52
N LEU A 33 4.81 2.83 0.13
CA LEU A 33 4.13 2.87 -1.17
C LEU A 33 3.23 4.11 -1.32
N GLN A 34 2.61 4.59 -0.24
CA GLN A 34 1.77 5.79 -0.26
C GLN A 34 2.57 7.06 -0.58
N LEU A 35 3.87 7.09 -0.28
CA LEU A 35 4.73 8.24 -0.53
C LEU A 35 5.12 8.38 -2.02
N CYS A 36 4.77 7.41 -2.87
CA CYS A 36 5.06 7.47 -4.30
C CYS A 36 4.37 8.68 -4.95
N ASN A 37 5.15 9.53 -5.61
CA ASN A 37 4.66 10.75 -6.28
C ASN A 37 4.34 10.55 -7.77
N SER A 38 4.54 9.36 -8.30
CA SER A 38 4.34 9.03 -9.72
C SER A 38 3.81 7.62 -9.87
N THR A 39 2.91 7.43 -10.84
CA THR A 39 2.38 6.12 -11.23
C THR A 39 3.48 5.13 -11.59
N ILE A 40 4.57 5.58 -12.22
CA ILE A 40 5.68 4.71 -12.63
C ILE A 40 6.41 4.19 -11.39
N ILE A 41 6.75 5.08 -10.46
CA ILE A 41 7.42 4.73 -9.20
C ILE A 41 6.51 3.81 -8.37
N PHE A 42 5.22 4.13 -8.27
CA PHE A 42 4.26 3.29 -7.56
C PHE A 42 4.17 1.87 -8.14
N LYS A 43 4.09 1.72 -9.46
CA LYS A 43 4.07 0.41 -10.13
C LYS A 43 5.34 -0.38 -9.88
N LEU A 44 6.50 0.27 -9.97
CA LEU A 44 7.80 -0.37 -9.72
C LEU A 44 7.91 -0.80 -8.25
N ALA A 45 7.60 0.11 -7.32
CA ALA A 45 7.65 -0.14 -5.90
C ALA A 45 6.66 -1.24 -5.48
N SER A 46 5.45 -1.26 -6.04
CA SER A 46 4.47 -2.33 -5.83
C SER A 46 4.99 -3.68 -6.32
N THR A 47 5.67 -3.70 -7.47
CA THR A 47 6.30 -4.93 -7.99
C THR A 47 7.40 -5.43 -7.05
N LEU A 48 8.27 -4.52 -6.57
CA LEU A 48 9.33 -4.85 -5.62
C LEU A 48 8.77 -5.30 -4.27
N PHE A 49 7.71 -4.67 -3.79
CA PHE A 49 6.98 -5.06 -2.58
C PHE A 49 6.48 -6.51 -2.71
N MET A 50 5.77 -6.82 -3.80
CA MET A 50 5.26 -8.18 -4.03
C MET A 50 6.41 -9.19 -4.14
N LYS A 51 7.52 -8.83 -4.78
CA LYS A 51 8.71 -9.68 -4.87
C LYS A 51 9.35 -9.93 -3.50
N LYS A 52 9.56 -8.88 -2.70
CA LYS A 52 10.11 -8.97 -1.34
C LYS A 52 9.32 -9.96 -0.49
N TRP A 53 7.99 -9.83 -0.48
CA TRP A 53 7.14 -10.61 0.41
C TRP A 53 6.73 -11.98 -0.14
N LYS A 54 6.64 -12.15 -1.47
CA LYS A 54 6.40 -13.45 -2.11
C LYS A 54 7.66 -14.25 -2.44
N MET A 55 8.86 -13.74 -2.19
CA MET A 55 10.10 -14.52 -2.39
C MET A 55 10.95 -14.60 -1.12
N SER A 56 10.46 -14.04 0.00
CA SER A 56 11.15 -14.16 1.28
C SER A 56 10.98 -15.57 1.86
N ASN A 57 12.01 -16.09 2.51
CA ASN A 57 11.97 -17.37 3.24
C ASN A 57 10.89 -17.41 4.35
N LYS A 58 10.29 -16.26 4.70
CA LYS A 58 9.14 -16.12 5.62
C LYS A 58 7.79 -16.57 4.99
N GLN A 59 7.78 -17.01 3.73
CA GLN A 59 6.58 -17.32 2.93
C GLN A 59 5.83 -18.60 3.33
N THR A 60 6.38 -19.44 4.20
CA THR A 60 5.70 -20.65 4.69
C THR A 60 4.47 -20.35 5.53
N ASN A 61 4.27 -19.10 5.98
CA ASN A 61 3.11 -18.71 6.76
C ASN A 61 1.93 -18.36 5.84
N GLN A 62 0.93 -19.25 5.81
CA GLN A 62 -0.28 -19.10 5.01
C GLN A 62 -1.01 -17.77 5.25
N SER A 63 -1.03 -17.27 6.50
CA SER A 63 -1.69 -16.00 6.82
C SER A 63 -1.07 -14.80 6.09
N ILE A 64 0.24 -14.84 5.85
CA ILE A 64 0.95 -13.81 5.08
C ILE A 64 0.57 -13.93 3.60
N LEU A 65 0.59 -15.15 3.06
CA LEU A 65 0.22 -15.41 1.66
C LEU A 65 -1.21 -14.94 1.34
N ASP A 66 -2.15 -15.24 2.23
CA ASP A 66 -3.54 -14.85 2.09
C ASP A 66 -3.70 -13.32 2.12
N PHE A 67 -2.97 -12.65 3.00
CA PHE A 67 -2.92 -11.19 3.04
C PHE A 67 -2.33 -10.60 1.76
N LEU A 68 -1.20 -11.12 1.26
CA LEU A 68 -0.54 -10.62 0.05
C LEU A 68 -1.42 -10.80 -1.18
N ASN A 69 -2.13 -11.92 -1.29
CA ASN A 69 -3.08 -12.16 -2.39
C ASN A 69 -4.28 -11.22 -2.30
N TYR A 70 -4.81 -10.99 -1.10
CA TYR A 70 -5.83 -9.96 -0.86
C TYR A 70 -5.33 -8.58 -1.30
N PHE A 71 -4.13 -8.18 -0.86
CA PHE A 71 -3.60 -6.85 -1.14
C PHE A 71 -3.35 -6.62 -2.63
N ASP A 72 -2.79 -7.62 -3.33
CA ASP A 72 -2.56 -7.56 -4.77
C ASP A 72 -3.88 -7.39 -5.56
N ASN A 73 -4.88 -8.24 -5.27
CA ASN A 73 -6.14 -8.22 -6.00
C ASN A 73 -6.98 -6.96 -5.72
N GLU A 74 -7.10 -6.58 -4.45
CA GLU A 74 -7.96 -5.46 -4.06
C GLU A 74 -7.29 -4.11 -4.28
N TRP A 75 -6.02 -3.97 -3.91
CA TRP A 75 -5.37 -2.67 -3.77
C TRP A 75 -4.35 -2.33 -4.84
N LEU A 76 -3.72 -3.32 -5.48
CA LEU A 76 -2.77 -3.08 -6.58
C LEU A 76 -3.43 -3.18 -7.96
N LYS A 77 -4.35 -4.14 -8.15
CA LYS A 77 -5.04 -4.37 -9.42
C LYS A 77 -6.34 -3.58 -9.54
N SER A 78 -7.21 -3.65 -8.53
CA SER A 78 -8.57 -3.12 -8.65
C SER A 78 -8.70 -1.67 -8.19
N ASN A 79 -8.12 -1.31 -7.05
CA ASN A 79 -8.34 0.00 -6.40
C ASN A 79 -7.08 0.85 -6.24
N ASN A 80 -6.15 0.84 -7.18
CA ASN A 80 -4.81 1.46 -7.03
C ASN A 80 -4.75 2.99 -6.91
N GLY A 81 -5.87 3.72 -6.92
CA GLY A 81 -5.87 5.18 -6.80
C GLY A 81 -5.54 5.72 -5.39
N TRP A 82 -5.26 4.86 -4.40
CA TRP A 82 -5.08 5.27 -3.01
C TRP A 82 -3.72 5.94 -2.70
N TYR A 83 -2.68 5.69 -3.50
CA TYR A 83 -1.36 6.34 -3.34
C TYR A 83 -1.39 7.79 -3.82
N GLN A 84 -2.31 8.09 -4.75
CA GLN A 84 -2.57 9.45 -5.17
C GLN A 84 -3.24 10.13 -3.98
N ARG A 85 -2.48 11.01 -3.32
CA ARG A 85 -2.93 11.77 -2.14
C ARG A 85 -4.36 12.23 -2.39
N CYS A 86 -5.23 12.00 -1.39
CA CYS A 86 -6.61 12.44 -1.48
C CYS A 86 -6.60 13.93 -1.87
N PRO A 87 -7.33 14.36 -2.92
CA PRO A 87 -7.45 15.77 -3.24
C PRO A 87 -8.34 16.43 -2.18
N GLN A 88 -7.83 16.57 -0.96
CA GLN A 88 -8.32 17.51 0.03
C GLN A 88 -7.29 18.64 0.08
N GLY A 89 -7.47 19.59 -0.82
CA GLY A 89 -6.62 20.76 -0.96
C GLY A 89 -6.61 21.29 -2.39
N ARG A 90 -7.70 21.95 -2.81
CA ARG A 90 -7.49 23.10 -3.69
C ARG A 90 -6.64 24.12 -2.93
N THR A 91 -5.74 24.75 -3.68
CA THR A 91 -4.98 25.98 -3.43
C THR A 91 -3.87 26.00 -2.38
N GLN A 92 -2.63 25.91 -2.87
CA GLN A 92 -1.66 27.00 -2.71
C GLN A 92 -0.70 26.96 -3.91
N GLY A 93 -0.97 27.79 -4.92
CA GLY A 93 -0.21 27.80 -6.18
C GLY A 93 -0.87 28.57 -7.33
N GLU A 94 -2.13 29.00 -7.19
CA GLU A 94 -2.78 29.95 -8.12
C GLU A 94 -2.97 31.31 -7.44
N PHE A 95 -1.86 31.93 -7.03
CA PHE A 95 -1.79 33.38 -6.88
C PHE A 95 -0.41 33.78 -7.36
N LEU A 96 -0.36 34.31 -8.57
CA LEU A 96 0.54 35.36 -9.09
C LEU A 96 0.42 35.33 -10.63
N LYS A 97 -0.73 35.81 -11.11
CA LYS A 97 -0.79 36.55 -12.37
C LYS A 97 -1.48 37.86 -12.06
N ASN A 98 -0.68 38.89 -11.85
CA ASN A 98 -0.94 40.28 -12.19
C ASN A 98 0.41 40.89 -12.56
#